data_AF-A0AAE4QM24-F1
#
_entry.id   AF-A0AAE4QM24-F1
#
_cell.length_a   1.000
_cell.length_b   1.000
_cell.length_c   1.000
_cell.angle_alpha   90.00
_cell.angle_beta   90.00
_cell.angle_gamma   90.00
#
_symmetry.space_group_name_H-M   'P 1'
#
loop_
_entity.id
_entity.type
_entity.pdbx_description
1 polymer ?
#
loop_
_entity_poly.entity_id
_entity_poly.type
_entity_poly.pdbx_seq_one_letter_code
_entity_poly.pdbx_strand_id
1 'polypeptide(L)'
;MISTLPVFVSVLLIFFCAPKSDSDGGDTLYVLANTIQRQAFCEYPGAIRVENGGDCFHPVGENMIFDGNTGVSVSDSTIAAGTVLKCLTEDGAPGLWYDYDPGKVDSKLPLSIVSSDFLSYFPLRLVEYPAGRTFACVPDSGSLKRAFQKIGSVP
;
A
#
# COMPACT_ATOMS: atom_id res chain seq x y z
N MET A 1 -68.60 18.36 -25.84
CA MET A 1 -69.07 17.89 -24.51
C MET A 1 -67.85 17.72 -23.62
N ILE A 2 -67.89 18.39 -22.47
CA ILE A 2 -66.87 18.49 -21.42
C ILE A 2 -66.88 17.23 -20.56
N SER A 3 -65.71 16.75 -20.11
CA SER A 3 -65.45 16.38 -18.69
C SER A 3 -63.98 15.94 -18.52
N THR A 4 -63.10 16.83 -18.07
CA THR A 4 -62.50 16.89 -16.71
C THR A 4 -61.49 15.79 -16.37
N LEU A 5 -60.20 16.18 -16.32
CA LEU A 5 -59.17 15.58 -15.45
C LEU A 5 -59.63 15.61 -13.97
N PRO A 6 -59.06 14.73 -13.14
CA PRO A 6 -58.12 15.27 -12.16
C PRO A 6 -56.81 14.48 -12.05
N VAL A 7 -55.75 15.29 -11.98
CA VAL A 7 -54.44 15.00 -11.40
C VAL A 7 -54.62 14.35 -10.02
N PHE A 8 -54.05 13.16 -9.82
CA PHE A 8 -53.80 12.64 -8.48
C PHE A 8 -52.29 12.49 -8.26
N VAL A 9 -51.76 13.53 -7.64
CA VAL A 9 -50.54 13.53 -6.84
C VAL A 9 -50.75 12.53 -5.70
N SER A 10 -49.91 11.51 -5.59
CA SER A 10 -49.63 10.84 -4.32
C SER A 10 -48.27 10.18 -4.41
N VAL A 11 -47.26 10.87 -3.89
CA VAL A 11 -46.63 10.55 -2.60
C VAL A 11 -45.67 9.37 -2.79
N LEU A 12 -44.43 9.65 -3.19
CA LEU A 12 -43.36 9.82 -2.21
C LEU A 12 -43.18 8.55 -1.35
N LEU A 13 -42.95 7.40 -1.99
CA LEU A 13 -42.25 6.26 -1.37
C LEU A 13 -40.75 6.41 -1.65
N ILE A 14 -40.19 7.49 -1.12
CA ILE A 14 -38.79 7.49 -0.71
C ILE A 14 -38.74 6.38 0.35
N PHE A 15 -38.10 5.26 0.02
CA PHE A 15 -37.67 4.31 1.03
C PHE A 15 -36.72 5.07 1.97
N PHE A 16 -37.30 5.67 3.01
CA PHE A 16 -36.60 6.01 4.22
C PHE A 16 -36.13 4.67 4.81
N CYS A 17 -34.94 4.22 4.39
CA CYS A 17 -34.06 3.53 5.32
C CYS A 17 -33.73 4.54 6.42
N ALA A 18 -34.63 4.68 7.38
CA ALA A 18 -34.30 5.23 8.68
C ALA A 18 -33.53 4.12 9.41
N PRO A 19 -32.21 4.25 9.65
CA PRO A 19 -31.57 3.40 10.63
C PRO A 19 -32.21 3.74 11.97
N LYS A 20 -32.89 2.74 12.54
CA LYS A 20 -33.32 2.76 13.93
C LYS A 20 -32.06 3.02 14.76
N SER A 21 -32.04 4.17 15.41
CA SER A 21 -30.96 4.59 16.29
C SER A 21 -31.05 3.78 17.57
N ASP A 22 -30.39 2.63 17.61
CA ASP A 22 -30.00 1.97 18.85
C ASP A 22 -28.47 2.01 18.95
N SER A 23 -28.05 2.68 20.02
CA SER A 23 -26.72 2.92 20.57
C SER A 23 -25.71 1.76 20.38
N ASP A 24 -24.75 1.95 19.47
CA ASP A 24 -23.30 1.59 19.53
C ASP A 24 -22.62 1.69 18.12
N GLY A 25 -23.07 2.66 17.31
CA GLY A 25 -22.71 2.77 15.89
C GLY A 25 -21.39 3.51 15.58
N GLY A 26 -20.70 4.05 16.59
CA GLY A 26 -19.45 4.81 16.39
C GLY A 26 -18.30 3.91 15.93
N ASP A 27 -18.15 2.75 16.57
CA ASP A 27 -17.06 1.82 16.31
C ASP A 27 -17.24 1.08 14.99
N THR A 28 -18.48 0.72 14.65
CA THR A 28 -18.78 0.00 13.40
C THR A 28 -18.63 0.88 12.16
N LEU A 29 -19.02 2.17 12.24
CA LEU A 29 -18.78 3.13 11.16
C LEU A 29 -17.30 3.49 11.02
N TYR A 30 -16.57 3.61 12.13
CA TYR A 30 -15.12 3.84 12.11
C TYR A 30 -14.37 2.64 11.51
N VAL A 31 -14.73 1.42 11.90
CA VAL A 31 -14.18 0.19 11.32
C VAL A 31 -14.51 0.10 9.84
N LEU A 32 -15.75 0.36 9.44
CA LEU A 32 -16.15 0.35 8.02
C LEU A 32 -15.42 1.42 7.20
N ALA A 33 -15.31 2.64 7.70
CA ALA A 33 -14.59 3.72 7.03
C ALA A 33 -13.10 3.36 6.87
N ASN A 34 -12.47 2.81 7.91
CA ASN A 34 -11.10 2.33 7.87
C ASN A 34 -10.92 1.16 6.88
N THR A 35 -11.87 0.22 6.83
CA THR A 35 -11.86 -0.88 5.85
C THR A 35 -12.01 -0.39 4.42
N ILE A 36 -12.95 0.53 4.16
CA ILE A 36 -13.15 1.13 2.82
C ILE A 36 -11.91 1.91 2.40
N GLN A 37 -11.32 2.69 3.31
CA GLN A 37 -10.11 3.45 3.04
C GLN A 37 -8.92 2.52 2.73
N ARG A 38 -8.76 1.42 3.49
CA ARG A 38 -7.74 0.40 3.22
C ARG A 38 -7.94 -0.33 1.88
N GLN A 39 -9.18 -0.63 1.51
CA GLN A 39 -9.49 -1.22 0.20
C GLN A 39 -9.24 -0.22 -0.94
N ALA A 40 -9.57 1.06 -0.74
CA ALA A 40 -9.30 2.11 -1.73
C ALA A 40 -7.80 2.29 -2.03
N PHE A 41 -6.92 2.06 -1.05
CA PHE A 41 -5.47 2.07 -1.30
C PHE A 41 -5.00 0.95 -2.23
N CYS A 42 -5.66 -0.22 -2.21
CA CYS A 42 -5.34 -1.32 -3.11
C CYS A 42 -5.73 -1.03 -4.56
N GLU A 43 -6.77 -0.22 -4.76
CA GLU A 43 -7.26 0.20 -6.07
C GLU A 43 -6.40 1.30 -6.72
N TYR A 44 -5.47 1.92 -5.96
CA TYR A 44 -4.59 2.94 -6.49
C TYR A 44 -3.66 2.36 -7.59
N PRO A 45 -3.45 3.07 -8.71
CA PRO A 45 -2.56 2.62 -9.78
C PRO A 45 -1.13 2.38 -9.27
N GLY A 46 -0.60 1.18 -9.52
CA GLY A 46 0.74 0.80 -9.07
C GLY A 46 0.87 0.51 -7.57
N ALA A 47 -0.23 0.49 -6.81
CA ALA A 47 -0.21 0.01 -5.43
C ALA A 47 0.18 -1.47 -5.35
N ILE A 48 0.96 -1.81 -4.34
CA ILE A 48 1.41 -3.17 -4.06
C ILE A 48 0.65 -3.72 -2.86
N ARG A 49 0.49 -5.04 -2.83
CA ARG A 49 0.00 -5.80 -1.68
C ARG A 49 1.14 -6.65 -1.14
N VAL A 50 1.23 -6.83 0.17
CA VAL A 50 2.28 -7.65 0.80
C VAL A 50 1.70 -8.87 1.52
N GLU A 51 2.44 -9.98 1.48
CA GLU A 51 1.99 -11.29 1.97
C GLU A 51 1.69 -11.31 3.49
N ASN A 52 2.42 -10.52 4.29
CA ASN A 52 2.40 -10.60 5.75
C ASN A 52 1.50 -9.58 6.47
N GLY A 53 0.59 -8.92 5.76
CA GLY A 53 -0.33 -7.96 6.38
C GLY A 53 -1.61 -7.72 5.62
N GLY A 54 -1.71 -8.17 4.36
CA GLY A 54 -2.86 -7.89 3.49
C GLY A 54 -3.05 -6.41 3.17
N ASP A 55 -2.29 -5.52 3.81
CA ASP A 55 -2.25 -4.09 3.60
C ASP A 55 -1.68 -3.75 2.23
N CYS A 56 -2.19 -2.65 1.68
CA CYS A 56 -1.76 -2.12 0.40
C CYS A 56 -0.95 -0.85 0.61
N PHE A 57 0.08 -0.68 -0.23
CA PHE A 57 1.01 0.43 -0.17
C PHE A 57 1.03 1.11 -1.53
N HIS A 58 0.98 2.44 -1.54
CA HIS A 58 1.06 3.23 -2.76
C HIS A 58 2.52 3.61 -3.06
N PRO A 59 2.90 3.75 -4.34
CA PRO A 59 4.22 4.23 -4.68
C PRO A 59 4.38 5.66 -4.16
N VAL A 60 5.54 5.98 -3.60
CA VAL A 60 5.93 7.36 -3.27
C VAL A 60 7.13 7.80 -4.09
N GLY A 61 7.24 9.12 -4.27
CA GLY A 61 8.45 9.78 -4.76
C GLY A 61 9.44 10.15 -3.65
N GLU A 62 9.26 9.63 -2.44
CA GLU A 62 10.06 9.96 -1.24
C GLU A 62 11.21 8.97 -1.01
N ASN A 63 12.18 9.41 -0.20
CA ASN A 63 13.42 8.69 0.13
C ASN A 63 13.18 7.64 1.22
N MET A 64 13.05 6.38 0.82
CA MET A 64 12.95 5.25 1.73
C MET A 64 14.10 4.24 1.59
N ILE A 65 14.82 4.31 0.48
CA ILE A 65 15.97 3.47 0.19
C ILE A 65 17.22 4.32 0.40
N PHE A 66 18.13 3.78 1.21
CA PHE A 66 19.40 4.44 1.55
C PHE A 66 20.56 3.50 1.24
N ASP A 67 21.69 4.07 0.84
CA ASP A 67 22.93 3.33 0.73
C ASP A 67 23.34 2.81 2.12
N GLY A 68 23.61 1.51 2.20
CA GLY A 68 23.86 0.83 3.45
C GLY A 68 25.20 1.17 4.09
N ASN A 69 26.15 1.69 3.32
CA ASN A 69 27.49 2.05 3.78
C ASN A 69 27.58 3.52 4.19
N THR A 70 26.99 4.42 3.39
CA THR A 70 27.07 5.89 3.57
C THR A 70 25.85 6.47 4.28
N GLY A 71 24.69 5.81 4.21
CA GLY A 71 23.43 6.32 4.76
C GLY A 71 22.79 7.43 3.93
N VAL A 72 23.30 7.70 2.72
CA VAL A 72 22.71 8.68 1.79
C VAL A 72 21.48 8.07 1.12
N SER A 73 20.43 8.87 0.92
CA SER A 73 19.22 8.43 0.23
C SER A 73 19.52 8.13 -1.24
N VAL A 74 19.00 7.00 -1.73
CA VAL A 74 19.07 6.61 -3.13
C VAL A 74 17.81 7.12 -3.82
N SER A 75 17.97 8.19 -4.60
CA SER A 75 16.88 8.77 -5.40
C SER A 75 16.75 8.12 -6.79
N ASP A 76 17.75 7.36 -7.22
CA ASP A 76 17.73 6.69 -8.51
C ASP A 76 16.75 5.52 -8.52
N SER A 77 16.13 5.30 -9.68
CA SER A 77 15.25 4.13 -9.89
C SER A 77 16.03 2.82 -10.02
N THR A 78 17.35 2.88 -10.20
CA THR A 78 18.23 1.73 -10.41
C THR A 78 19.53 1.84 -9.64
N ILE A 79 20.13 0.71 -9.29
CA ILE A 79 21.42 0.61 -8.59
C ILE A 79 22.24 -0.56 -9.12
N ALA A 80 23.56 -0.49 -8.99
CA ALA A 80 24.44 -1.60 -9.27
C ALA A 80 24.09 -2.83 -8.41
N ALA A 81 24.14 -4.01 -9.01
CA ALA A 81 23.88 -5.27 -8.31
C ALA A 81 24.83 -5.49 -7.13
N GLY A 82 24.29 -5.99 -6.03
CA GLY A 82 25.04 -6.22 -4.81
C GLY A 82 25.36 -4.96 -3.99
N THR A 83 24.99 -3.75 -4.42
CA THR A 83 25.12 -2.55 -3.58
C THR A 83 24.32 -2.74 -2.30
N VAL A 84 24.98 -2.53 -1.15
CA VAL A 84 24.34 -2.66 0.16
C VAL A 84 23.27 -1.57 0.31
N LEU A 85 22.03 -1.93 0.62
CA LEU A 85 20.94 -0.98 0.82
C LEU A 85 20.28 -1.13 2.19
N LYS A 86 19.70 -0.05 2.70
CA LYS A 86 18.83 -0.01 3.88
C LYS A 86 17.44 0.48 3.48
N CYS A 87 16.42 -0.12 4.08
CA CYS A 87 15.04 0.31 3.95
C CYS A 87 14.62 1.01 5.23
N LEU A 88 14.39 2.31 5.15
CA LEU A 88 14.01 3.17 6.27
C LEU A 88 12.87 4.09 5.84
N THR A 89 11.98 4.45 6.75
CA THR A 89 11.05 5.56 6.50
C THR A 89 11.81 6.89 6.64
N GLU A 90 11.21 8.00 6.18
CA GLU A 90 11.79 9.34 6.35
C GLU A 90 12.04 9.70 7.83
N ASP A 91 11.19 9.19 8.73
CA ASP A 91 11.34 9.36 10.17
C ASP A 91 12.44 8.46 10.77
N GLY A 92 13.14 7.69 9.94
CA GLY A 92 14.21 6.76 10.34
C GLY A 92 13.71 5.42 10.89
N ALA A 93 12.41 5.12 10.82
CA ALA A 93 11.88 3.84 11.26
C ALA A 93 12.27 2.72 10.28
N PRO A 94 12.52 1.49 10.76
CA PRO A 94 12.88 0.39 9.88
C PRO A 94 11.73 0.01 8.93
N GLY A 95 12.09 -0.41 7.73
CA GLY A 95 11.19 -1.05 6.78
C GLY A 95 11.65 -2.46 6.40
N LEU A 96 10.81 -3.14 5.64
CA LEU A 96 11.00 -4.50 5.14
C LEU A 96 11.16 -4.50 3.62
N TRP A 97 11.91 -5.48 3.13
CA TRP A 97 12.17 -5.67 1.71
C TRP A 97 11.23 -6.73 1.12
N TYR A 98 10.62 -6.40 0.00
CA TYR A 98 9.78 -7.29 -0.79
C TYR A 98 10.31 -7.43 -2.21
N ASP A 99 10.16 -8.62 -2.78
CA ASP A 99 10.45 -8.87 -4.18
C ASP A 99 9.37 -8.22 -5.04
N TYR A 100 9.75 -7.20 -5.82
CA TYR A 100 8.83 -6.48 -6.69
C TYR A 100 8.68 -7.23 -8.02
N ASP A 101 7.54 -7.89 -8.16
CA ASP A 101 7.14 -8.56 -9.40
C ASP A 101 5.98 -7.78 -10.06
N PRO A 102 6.21 -7.15 -11.23
CA PRO A 102 5.16 -6.36 -11.90
C PRO A 102 3.93 -7.21 -12.24
N GLY A 103 4.08 -8.49 -12.57
CA GLY A 103 2.96 -9.37 -12.88
C GLY A 103 2.06 -9.61 -11.66
N LYS A 104 2.66 -9.72 -10.47
CA LYS A 104 1.90 -9.79 -9.21
C LYS A 104 1.24 -8.45 -8.88
N VAL A 105 1.91 -7.33 -9.10
CA VAL A 105 1.35 -5.98 -8.87
C VAL A 105 0.13 -5.74 -9.76
N ASP A 106 0.24 -6.01 -11.05
CA ASP A 106 -0.84 -5.84 -12.03
C ASP A 106 -2.04 -6.75 -11.72
N SER A 107 -1.76 -7.96 -11.23
CA SER A 107 -2.78 -8.94 -10.82
C SER A 107 -3.26 -8.75 -9.38
N LYS A 108 -2.80 -7.72 -8.66
CA LYS A 108 -3.12 -7.44 -7.25
C LYS A 108 -2.83 -8.61 -6.30
N LEU A 109 -1.86 -9.45 -6.66
CA LEU A 109 -1.36 -10.54 -5.84
C LEU A 109 -0.32 -10.04 -4.83
N PRO A 110 -0.21 -10.67 -3.65
CA PRO A 110 0.75 -10.27 -2.65
C PRO A 110 2.19 -10.51 -3.11
N LEU A 111 3.04 -9.50 -2.90
CA LEU A 111 4.49 -9.59 -3.02
C LEU A 111 5.05 -10.37 -1.82
N SER A 112 6.05 -11.18 -2.12
CA SER A 112 6.72 -12.02 -1.13
C SER A 112 7.89 -11.25 -0.53
N ILE A 113 8.20 -11.54 0.73
CA ILE A 113 9.38 -10.98 1.39
C ILE A 113 10.64 -11.45 0.65
N VAL A 114 11.64 -10.58 0.57
CA VAL A 114 12.93 -10.96 -0.04
C VAL A 114 13.54 -12.14 0.73
N SER A 115 14.12 -13.09 -0.01
CA SER A 115 14.82 -14.24 0.59
C SER A 115 15.86 -13.79 1.62
N SER A 116 15.97 -14.54 2.72
CA SER A 116 16.99 -14.32 3.74
C SER A 116 18.42 -14.37 3.18
N ASP A 117 18.64 -15.03 2.05
CA ASP A 117 19.96 -15.10 1.39
C ASP A 117 20.46 -13.72 0.93
N PHE A 118 19.56 -12.77 0.69
CA PHE A 118 19.90 -11.40 0.31
C PHE A 118 19.72 -10.40 1.45
N LEU A 119 19.56 -10.89 2.69
CA LEU A 119 19.32 -10.06 3.85
C LEU A 119 20.41 -10.25 4.90
N SER A 120 21.00 -9.14 5.32
CA SER A 120 21.84 -9.08 6.52
C SER A 120 21.03 -8.48 7.66
N TYR A 121 20.93 -9.19 8.77
CA TYR A 121 20.18 -8.75 9.96
C TYR A 121 21.10 -7.98 10.92
N PHE A 122 20.60 -6.89 11.52
CA PHE A 122 21.29 -5.97 12.46
C PHE A 122 22.33 -5.01 11.85
N PRO A 123 21.90 -3.87 11.24
CA PRO A 123 20.52 -3.53 10.88
C PRO A 123 20.09 -4.29 9.61
N LEU A 124 18.78 -4.41 9.37
CA LEU A 124 18.26 -5.08 8.18
C LEU A 124 18.75 -4.38 6.91
N ARG A 125 19.54 -5.09 6.10
CA ARG A 125 20.13 -4.60 4.86
C ARG A 125 19.86 -5.58 3.73
N LEU A 126 19.65 -5.04 2.53
CA LEU A 126 19.64 -5.82 1.30
C LEU A 126 21.08 -5.90 0.77
N VAL A 127 21.59 -7.12 0.61
CA VAL A 127 22.99 -7.41 0.26
C VAL A 127 23.06 -8.55 -0.74
N GLU A 128 24.14 -8.60 -1.54
CA GLU A 128 24.48 -9.76 -2.38
C GLU A 128 23.39 -10.22 -3.38
N TYR A 129 22.42 -9.35 -3.69
CA TYR A 129 21.38 -9.64 -4.66
C TYR A 129 21.89 -9.53 -6.11
N PRO A 130 21.36 -10.36 -7.03
CA PRO A 130 21.79 -10.36 -8.42
C PRO A 130 21.16 -9.22 -9.24
N ALA A 131 21.78 -8.91 -10.39
CA ALA A 131 21.25 -8.00 -11.39
C ALA A 131 19.91 -8.50 -11.98
N GLY A 132 19.09 -7.58 -12.48
CA GLY A 132 17.82 -7.87 -13.15
C GLY A 132 16.62 -8.06 -12.23
N ARG A 133 16.78 -7.85 -10.92
CA ARG A 133 15.70 -7.91 -9.93
C ARG A 133 15.23 -6.52 -9.54
N THR A 134 13.97 -6.39 -9.16
CA THR A 134 13.42 -5.16 -8.58
C THR A 134 12.97 -5.45 -7.16
N PHE A 135 13.25 -4.53 -6.25
CA PHE A 135 12.92 -4.66 -4.84
C PHE A 135 12.05 -3.49 -4.41
N ALA A 136 11.13 -3.73 -3.47
CA ALA A 136 10.32 -2.71 -2.84
C ALA A 136 10.69 -2.59 -1.35
N CYS A 137 10.95 -1.37 -0.91
CA CYS A 137 11.09 -1.00 0.48
C CYS A 137 9.74 -0.52 1.00
N VAL A 138 9.24 -1.21 2.02
CA VAL A 138 7.92 -0.99 2.61
C VAL A 138 8.09 -0.74 4.11
N PRO A 139 7.38 0.22 4.75
CA PRO A 139 7.45 0.43 6.18
C PRO A 139 7.01 -0.82 6.93
N ASP A 140 7.57 -1.05 8.12
CA ASP A 140 7.10 -2.13 8.98
C ASP A 140 5.62 -1.92 9.38
N SER A 141 4.95 -3.03 9.71
CA SER A 141 3.55 -3.16 10.09
C SER A 141 3.06 -2.20 11.18
N GLY A 142 3.96 -1.70 12.03
CA GLY A 142 3.68 -0.66 13.04
C GLY A 142 3.60 0.77 12.51
N SER A 143 3.99 1.03 11.25
CA SER A 143 3.93 2.36 10.66
C SER A 143 2.51 2.71 10.22
N LEU A 144 2.08 3.97 10.43
CA LEU A 144 0.86 4.52 9.82
C LEU A 144 1.08 4.89 8.34
N LYS A 145 2.34 4.96 7.88
CA LYS A 145 2.69 5.27 6.50
C LYS A 145 2.38 4.07 5.61
N ARG A 146 1.58 4.27 4.57
CA ARG A 146 1.19 3.24 3.59
C ARG A 146 1.82 3.52 2.21
N ALA A 147 3.11 3.84 2.25
CA ALA A 147 3.95 4.18 1.10
C ALA A 147 4.94 3.06 0.78
N PHE A 148 5.48 3.02 -0.43
CA PHE A 148 6.68 2.24 -0.74
C PHE A 148 7.55 2.93 -1.79
N GLN A 149 8.86 2.66 -1.74
CA GLN A 149 9.80 2.99 -2.82
C GLN A 149 10.33 1.70 -3.44
N LYS A 150 10.55 1.68 -4.75
CA LYS A 150 11.17 0.54 -5.43
C LYS A 150 12.48 0.91 -6.09
N ILE A 151 13.35 -0.09 -6.25
CA ILE A 151 14.64 0.05 -6.92
C ILE A 151 14.95 -1.18 -7.78
N GLY A 152 15.40 -0.95 -9.01
CA GLY A 152 15.87 -1.98 -9.92
C GLY A 152 17.36 -2.23 -9.79
N SER A 153 17.78 -3.49 -9.83
CA SER A 153 19.19 -3.86 -9.87
C SER A 153 19.66 -4.00 -11.31
N VAL A 154 20.72 -3.29 -11.67
CA VAL A 154 21.36 -3.34 -12.99
C VAL A 154 22.83 -3.79 -12.86
N PRO A 155 23.44 -4.32 -13.94
CA PRO A 155 24.86 -4.70 -13.94
C PRO A 155 25.82 -3.55 -13.59
#